data_AF-A0A4U5WP47-F1
#
_entry.id   AF-A0A4U5WP47-F1
#
_cell.length_a   1.000
_cell.length_b   1.000
_cell.length_c   1.000
_cell.angle_alpha   90.00
_cell.angle_beta   90.00
_cell.angle_gamma   90.00
#
_symmetry.space_group_name_H-M   'P 1'
#
loop_
_entity.id
_entity.type
_entity.pdbx_description
1 polymer ?
#
loop_
_entity_poly.entity_id
_entity_poly.type
_entity_poly.pdbx_seq_one_letter_code
_entity_poly.pdbx_strand_id
1 'polypeptide(L)'
;MVSRVRVWLNRTYAENVFFMDQLRRNPSDRAVEIHATHGDPDSPVLAAADTAELEPEGLSPAAYVEYALDQCRRRSVDVFVPRLHQAAIVAHRAEFAAAGTALLAPPPEAVALFEDKVIAYEAVQAIGVPVPPWWRVRTVDELVDAVEELEGAGHKACFKPASGAGGVGFRVVTRTPFSLTHLTGFPSPHVPLDLVVEALRSADEPVNWIVMPRLEQPEVSVDCLTGRDNVLRMAIGRTKNGRRRGFTLHEQWLEPARRIAEGFGLHHLSNIQFRMYGDRPVLMDVNTRPAGGLHQLALCGVNAPWAAVQLALGEDPGTVEPPFLGQDYTVVSGARPLRPVTLPQQRTAETGTLLPAVPAPADAVEPAAQAPLPL
;
A
#
# COMPACT_ATOMS: atom_id res chain seq x y z
N MET A 1 6.25 -4.23 -35.68
CA MET A 1 6.17 -4.85 -34.34
C MET A 1 6.06 -3.73 -33.33
N VAL A 2 4.98 -3.67 -32.56
CA VAL A 2 4.84 -2.67 -31.49
C VAL A 2 5.92 -2.94 -30.46
N SER A 3 6.63 -1.92 -29.99
CA SER A 3 7.74 -2.08 -29.04
C SER A 3 7.24 -2.71 -27.74
N ARG A 4 8.02 -3.64 -27.18
CA ARG A 4 7.79 -4.21 -25.85
C ARG A 4 7.77 -3.11 -24.79
N VAL A 5 6.86 -3.19 -23.82
CA VAL A 5 6.79 -2.28 -22.66
C VAL A 5 7.48 -2.92 -21.46
N ARG A 6 8.35 -2.18 -20.79
CA ARG A 6 9.01 -2.59 -19.54
C ARG A 6 8.37 -1.88 -18.36
N VAL A 7 7.77 -2.66 -17.48
CA VAL A 7 7.06 -2.17 -16.30
C VAL A 7 7.84 -2.55 -15.04
N TRP A 8 8.05 -1.59 -14.14
CA TRP A 8 8.62 -1.83 -12.82
C TRP A 8 7.60 -1.66 -11.70
N LEU A 9 7.59 -2.60 -10.77
CA LEU A 9 6.77 -2.63 -9.55
C LEU A 9 7.67 -2.71 -8.31
N ASN A 10 7.62 -1.73 -7.40
CA ASN A 10 8.39 -1.75 -6.15
C ASN A 10 7.51 -2.01 -4.92
N ARG A 11 7.85 -3.00 -4.09
CA ARG A 11 7.13 -3.36 -2.84
C ARG A 11 5.60 -3.34 -2.93
N THR A 12 5.03 -3.75 -4.06
CA THR A 12 3.58 -3.74 -4.24
C THR A 12 2.90 -4.84 -3.41
N TYR A 13 1.57 -4.80 -3.32
CA TYR A 13 0.80 -5.84 -2.63
C TYR A 13 1.05 -7.24 -3.21
N ALA A 14 0.91 -8.28 -2.40
CA ALA A 14 1.05 -9.66 -2.84
C ALA A 14 0.09 -9.99 -4.00
N GLU A 15 -1.11 -9.39 -3.97
CA GLU A 15 -2.13 -9.53 -5.02
C GLU A 15 -1.69 -8.94 -6.37
N ASN A 16 -0.63 -8.13 -6.44
CA ASN A 16 -0.12 -7.63 -7.70
C ASN A 16 0.48 -8.74 -8.60
N VAL A 17 0.63 -9.98 -8.11
CA VAL A 17 0.83 -11.12 -9.01
C VAL A 17 -0.26 -11.23 -10.08
N PHE A 18 -1.52 -10.91 -9.75
CA PHE A 18 -2.63 -10.88 -10.70
C PHE A 18 -2.63 -9.62 -11.57
N PHE A 19 -2.05 -8.52 -11.09
CA PHE A 19 -1.80 -7.32 -11.88
C PHE A 19 -0.82 -7.65 -13.01
N MET A 20 0.27 -8.37 -12.71
CA MET A 20 1.25 -8.83 -13.70
C MET A 20 0.63 -9.77 -14.74
N ASP A 21 -0.20 -10.72 -14.31
CA ASP A 21 -0.89 -11.65 -15.20
C ASP A 21 -1.84 -10.93 -16.18
N GLN A 22 -2.51 -9.87 -15.73
CA GLN A 22 -3.34 -9.01 -16.58
C GLN A 22 -2.52 -8.19 -17.57
N LEU A 23 -1.39 -7.61 -17.15
CA LEU A 23 -0.49 -6.91 -18.08
C LEU A 23 0.00 -7.82 -19.21
N ARG A 24 0.36 -9.06 -18.90
CA ARG A 24 0.79 -10.04 -19.91
C ARG A 24 -0.32 -10.45 -20.87
N ARG A 25 -1.56 -10.50 -20.40
CA ARG A 25 -2.76 -10.84 -21.18
C ARG A 25 -3.51 -9.58 -21.63
N ASN A 26 -2.78 -8.52 -21.95
CA ASN A 26 -3.40 -7.28 -22.38
C ASN A 26 -4.13 -7.47 -23.72
N PRO A 27 -5.27 -6.77 -23.92
CA PRO A 27 -6.10 -6.92 -25.11
C PRO A 27 -5.41 -6.44 -26.41
N SER A 28 -4.31 -5.67 -26.29
CA SER A 28 -3.55 -5.17 -27.44
C SER A 28 -2.49 -6.16 -27.94
N ASP A 29 -2.34 -7.32 -27.30
CA ASP A 29 -1.30 -8.33 -27.57
C ASP A 29 0.13 -7.74 -27.61
N ARG A 30 0.35 -6.66 -26.85
CA ARG A 30 1.64 -5.98 -26.77
C ARG A 30 2.51 -6.70 -25.76
N ALA A 31 3.73 -7.05 -26.13
CA ALA A 31 4.66 -7.69 -25.20
C ALA A 31 4.94 -6.78 -23.99
N VAL A 32 4.78 -7.32 -22.78
CA VAL A 32 5.13 -6.62 -21.53
C VAL A 32 6.17 -7.44 -20.78
N GLU A 33 7.28 -6.81 -20.44
CA GLU A 33 8.30 -7.35 -19.54
C GLU A 33 8.19 -6.68 -18.18
N ILE A 34 8.19 -7.48 -17.12
CA ILE A 34 7.92 -7.01 -15.76
C ILE A 34 9.17 -7.21 -14.89
N HIS A 35 9.66 -6.11 -14.34
CA HIS A 35 10.65 -6.11 -13.28
C HIS A 35 9.98 -5.86 -11.92
N ALA A 36 10.38 -6.58 -10.88
CA ALA A 36 9.89 -6.33 -9.51
C ALA A 36 11.02 -6.24 -8.51
N THR A 37 10.84 -5.38 -7.51
CA THR A 37 11.78 -5.22 -6.40
C THR A 37 11.05 -5.30 -5.06
N HIS A 38 11.72 -5.88 -4.05
CA HIS A 38 11.16 -6.05 -2.72
C HIS A 38 12.27 -6.21 -1.67
N GLY A 39 12.00 -5.84 -0.40
CA GLY A 39 12.93 -6.11 0.70
C GLY A 39 12.88 -7.56 1.18
N ASP A 40 11.68 -8.11 1.30
CA ASP A 40 11.43 -9.54 1.59
C ASP A 40 11.74 -10.44 0.36
N PRO A 41 12.70 -11.38 0.46
CA PRO A 41 13.04 -12.32 -0.61
C PRO A 41 11.92 -13.32 -0.95
N ASP A 42 11.00 -13.59 -0.03
CA ASP A 42 9.89 -14.51 -0.22
C ASP A 42 8.64 -13.81 -0.76
N SER A 43 8.75 -12.52 -1.10
CA SER A 43 7.62 -11.77 -1.63
C SER A 43 7.13 -12.37 -2.96
N PRO A 44 5.82 -12.69 -3.08
CA PRO A 44 5.30 -13.40 -4.25
C PRO A 44 5.40 -12.57 -5.54
N VAL A 45 5.55 -11.24 -5.43
CA VAL A 45 5.75 -10.38 -6.60
C VAL A 45 7.12 -10.59 -7.25
N LEU A 46 8.16 -10.92 -6.48
CA LEU A 46 9.48 -11.25 -7.03
C LEU A 46 9.39 -12.55 -7.85
N ALA A 47 8.71 -13.56 -7.28
CA ALA A 47 8.49 -14.83 -7.94
C ALA A 47 7.57 -14.74 -9.17
N ALA A 48 6.71 -13.72 -9.26
CA ALA A 48 5.80 -13.56 -10.40
C ALA A 48 6.38 -12.71 -11.55
N ALA A 49 7.39 -11.89 -11.29
CA ALA A 49 8.03 -11.01 -12.27
C ALA A 49 8.98 -11.77 -13.22
N ASP A 50 9.30 -11.17 -14.37
CA ASP A 50 10.23 -11.73 -15.35
C ASP A 50 11.68 -11.57 -14.92
N THR A 51 11.99 -10.44 -14.28
CA THR A 51 13.24 -10.22 -13.56
C THR A 51 12.95 -9.63 -12.18
N ALA A 52 13.82 -9.90 -11.21
CA ALA A 52 13.63 -9.45 -9.83
C ALA A 52 14.97 -9.09 -9.16
N GLU A 53 14.95 -8.10 -8.27
CA GLU A 53 16.07 -7.73 -7.40
C GLU A 53 15.58 -7.47 -5.97
N LEU A 54 16.45 -7.69 -4.98
CA LEU A 54 16.21 -7.22 -3.62
C LEU A 54 16.47 -5.72 -3.53
N GLU A 55 15.63 -5.02 -2.78
CA GLU A 55 15.84 -3.61 -2.48
C GLU A 55 16.83 -3.44 -1.31
N PRO A 56 17.72 -2.44 -1.36
CA PRO A 56 18.53 -2.07 -0.21
C PRO A 56 17.63 -1.69 0.98
N GLU A 57 18.04 -2.10 2.18
CA GLU A 57 17.34 -1.75 3.41
C GLU A 57 17.79 -0.38 3.95
N GLY A 58 16.92 0.26 4.74
CA GLY A 58 17.26 1.48 5.49
C GLY A 58 17.49 2.74 4.64
N LEU A 59 17.15 2.74 3.35
CA LEU A 59 17.27 3.94 2.52
C LEU A 59 16.33 5.04 3.02
N SER A 60 16.85 6.27 3.13
CA SER A 60 16.02 7.46 3.29
C SER A 60 15.15 7.66 2.03
N PRO A 61 14.05 8.43 2.11
CA PRO A 61 13.23 8.71 0.92
C PRO A 61 14.03 9.30 -0.26
N ALA A 62 15.00 10.18 0.03
CA ALA A 62 15.87 10.77 -1.00
C ALA A 62 16.83 9.74 -1.60
N ALA A 63 17.48 8.92 -0.77
CA ALA A 63 18.36 7.84 -1.25
C ALA A 63 17.58 6.79 -2.06
N TYR A 64 16.30 6.57 -1.72
CA TYR A 64 15.43 5.69 -2.48
C TYR A 64 15.12 6.22 -3.88
N VAL A 65 14.96 7.55 -4.02
CA VAL A 65 14.78 8.18 -5.34
C VAL A 65 16.00 7.96 -6.22
N GLU A 66 17.22 8.15 -5.69
CA GLU A 66 18.46 7.89 -6.44
C GLU A 66 18.56 6.43 -6.89
N TYR A 67 18.29 5.49 -5.98
CA TYR A 67 18.19 4.08 -6.30
C TYR A 67 17.17 3.82 -7.41
N ALA A 68 15.98 4.41 -7.32
CA ALA A 68 14.92 4.23 -8.29
C ALA A 68 15.27 4.80 -9.68
N LEU A 69 15.93 5.96 -9.73
CA LEU A 69 16.43 6.53 -10.99
C LEU A 69 17.50 5.65 -11.62
N ASP A 70 18.42 5.10 -10.84
CA ASP A 70 19.41 4.14 -11.32
C ASP A 70 18.75 2.87 -11.87
N GLN A 71 17.79 2.27 -11.13
CA GLN A 71 17.01 1.13 -11.60
C GLN A 71 16.34 1.42 -12.95
N CYS A 72 15.65 2.56 -13.04
CA CYS A 72 14.99 3.01 -14.26
C CYS A 72 15.97 3.12 -15.44
N ARG A 73 17.17 3.66 -15.24
CA ARG A 73 18.20 3.78 -16.29
C ARG A 73 18.77 2.42 -16.69
N ARG A 74 19.25 1.63 -15.72
CA ARG A 74 19.91 0.32 -15.95
C ARG A 74 18.99 -0.69 -16.64
N ARG A 75 17.71 -0.70 -16.25
CA ARG A 75 16.68 -1.59 -16.82
C ARG A 75 15.92 -0.93 -17.97
N SER A 76 16.15 0.37 -18.19
CA SER A 76 15.46 1.19 -19.17
C SER A 76 13.93 1.05 -19.00
N VAL A 77 13.43 1.31 -17.79
CA VAL A 77 12.01 1.14 -17.46
C VAL A 77 11.17 2.15 -18.26
N ASP A 78 10.12 1.67 -18.94
CA ASP A 78 9.19 2.56 -19.66
C ASP A 78 8.10 3.11 -18.71
N VAL A 79 7.57 2.25 -17.83
CA VAL A 79 6.55 2.62 -16.83
C VAL A 79 6.94 2.12 -15.44
N PHE A 80 7.03 3.03 -14.48
CA PHE A 80 7.23 2.71 -13.07
C PHE A 80 5.92 2.90 -12.30
N VAL A 81 5.51 1.88 -11.54
CA VAL A 81 4.33 1.89 -10.68
C VAL A 81 4.79 1.99 -9.21
N PRO A 82 4.97 3.22 -8.67
CA PRO A 82 5.53 3.39 -7.34
C PRO A 82 4.52 3.09 -6.24
N ARG A 83 4.93 2.28 -5.25
CA ARG A 83 4.22 2.06 -3.99
C ARG A 83 5.06 2.52 -2.80
N LEU A 84 6.29 2.02 -2.63
CA LEU A 84 7.15 2.48 -1.53
C LEU A 84 7.68 3.87 -1.85
N HIS A 85 7.72 4.76 -0.85
CA HIS A 85 8.18 6.14 -0.99
C HIS A 85 7.49 6.92 -2.13
N GLN A 86 6.20 6.62 -2.41
CA GLN A 86 5.45 7.25 -3.50
C GLN A 86 5.57 8.78 -3.47
N ALA A 87 5.39 9.42 -2.31
CA ALA A 87 5.48 10.87 -2.14
C ALA A 87 6.83 11.45 -2.60
N ALA A 88 7.95 10.82 -2.22
CA ALA A 88 9.27 11.23 -2.69
C ALA A 88 9.43 10.99 -4.20
N ILE A 89 9.02 9.82 -4.70
CA ILE A 89 9.16 9.48 -6.12
C ILE A 89 8.40 10.46 -7.02
N VAL A 90 7.15 10.80 -6.68
CA VAL A 90 6.36 11.72 -7.51
C VAL A 90 6.93 13.13 -7.50
N ALA A 91 7.57 13.57 -6.41
CA ALA A 91 8.23 14.88 -6.32
C ALA A 91 9.38 15.02 -7.34
N HIS A 92 10.00 13.91 -7.73
CA HIS A 92 11.08 13.85 -8.73
C HIS A 92 10.59 13.41 -10.12
N ARG A 93 9.29 13.55 -10.43
CA ARG A 93 8.67 13.11 -11.70
C ARG A 93 9.42 13.57 -12.96
N ALA A 94 9.92 14.81 -12.97
CA ALA A 94 10.64 15.36 -14.11
C ALA A 94 11.95 14.59 -14.39
N GLU A 95 12.63 14.11 -13.36
CA GLU A 95 13.88 13.34 -13.50
C GLU A 95 13.62 11.93 -14.03
N PHE A 96 12.55 11.29 -13.57
CA PHE A 96 12.10 10.01 -14.15
C PHE A 96 11.73 10.17 -15.63
N ALA A 97 11.00 11.23 -15.98
CA ALA A 97 10.65 11.52 -17.36
C ALA A 97 11.89 11.78 -18.23
N ALA A 98 12.87 12.51 -17.72
CA ALA A 98 14.15 12.74 -18.40
C ALA A 98 14.97 11.44 -18.59
N ALA A 99 14.79 10.46 -17.71
CA ALA A 99 15.35 9.11 -17.85
C ALA A 99 14.54 8.20 -18.81
N GLY A 100 13.45 8.70 -19.40
CA GLY A 100 12.58 7.94 -20.30
C GLY A 100 11.52 7.09 -19.58
N THR A 101 11.29 7.31 -18.29
CA THR A 101 10.35 6.54 -17.47
C THR A 101 9.11 7.36 -17.11
N ALA A 102 7.93 6.84 -17.45
CA ALA A 102 6.66 7.39 -17.00
C ALA A 102 6.26 6.85 -15.62
N LEU A 103 5.88 7.74 -14.69
CA LEU A 103 5.31 7.32 -13.41
C LEU A 103 3.79 7.11 -13.52
N LEU A 104 3.34 5.89 -13.19
CA LEU A 104 1.93 5.54 -12.99
C LEU A 104 1.53 5.88 -11.56
N ALA A 105 1.38 7.17 -11.30
CA ALA A 105 0.98 7.73 -10.02
C ALA A 105 0.41 9.14 -10.25
N PRO A 106 -0.38 9.69 -9.32
CA PRO A 106 -0.84 11.06 -9.44
C PRO A 106 0.30 12.08 -9.18
N PRO A 107 0.03 13.38 -9.38
CA PRO A 107 0.97 14.45 -9.07
C PRO A 107 1.31 14.55 -7.56
N PRO A 108 2.44 15.17 -7.18
CA PRO A 108 2.85 15.34 -5.78
C PRO A 108 1.79 15.97 -4.88
N GLU A 109 1.09 16.98 -5.38
CA GLU A 109 0.05 17.70 -4.65
C GLU A 109 -1.10 16.77 -4.23
N ALA A 110 -1.50 15.87 -5.12
CA ALA A 110 -2.56 14.90 -4.84
C ALA A 110 -2.09 13.82 -3.85
N VAL A 111 -0.84 13.35 -3.98
CA VAL A 111 -0.27 12.39 -3.01
C VAL A 111 -0.18 13.01 -1.61
N ALA A 112 0.31 14.24 -1.51
CA ALA A 112 0.44 14.95 -0.23
C ALA A 112 -0.92 15.25 0.41
N LEU A 113 -1.91 15.69 -0.38
CA LEU A 113 -3.27 15.99 0.09
C LEU A 113 -3.93 14.80 0.78
N PHE A 114 -3.80 13.61 0.19
CA PHE A 114 -4.44 12.38 0.68
C PHE A 114 -3.56 11.56 1.64
N GLU A 115 -2.38 12.05 2.01
CA GLU A 115 -1.55 11.40 3.02
C GLU A 115 -2.11 11.61 4.45
N ASP A 116 -2.68 12.79 4.74
CA ASP A 116 -3.36 13.10 6.00
C ASP A 116 -4.88 13.05 5.80
N LYS A 117 -5.55 12.12 6.49
CA LYS A 117 -6.99 11.89 6.39
C LYS A 117 -7.84 13.08 6.85
N VAL A 118 -7.33 13.91 7.76
CA VAL A 118 -8.05 15.11 8.20
C VAL A 118 -8.07 16.13 7.08
N ILE A 119 -6.91 16.42 6.49
CA ILE A 119 -6.80 17.34 5.35
C ILE A 119 -7.63 16.83 4.17
N ALA A 120 -7.58 15.51 3.91
CA ALA A 120 -8.42 14.88 2.90
C ALA A 120 -9.92 15.09 3.17
N TYR A 121 -10.38 14.90 4.41
CA TYR A 121 -11.80 15.08 4.75
C TYR A 121 -12.24 16.54 4.59
N GLU A 122 -11.43 17.51 5.04
CA GLU A 122 -11.68 18.94 4.86
C GLU A 122 -11.80 19.30 3.37
N ALA A 123 -10.83 18.86 2.55
CA ALA A 123 -10.83 19.12 1.12
C ALA A 123 -12.03 18.49 0.41
N VAL A 124 -12.32 17.22 0.68
CA VAL A 124 -13.44 16.49 0.07
C VAL A 124 -14.80 17.09 0.50
N GLN A 125 -14.92 17.53 1.76
CA GLN A 125 -16.11 18.22 2.24
C GLN A 125 -16.29 19.59 1.55
N ALA A 126 -15.21 20.32 1.29
CA ALA A 126 -15.25 21.61 0.61
C ALA A 126 -15.80 21.51 -0.82
N ILE A 127 -15.58 20.38 -1.51
CA ILE A 127 -16.19 20.11 -2.82
C ILE A 127 -17.59 19.49 -2.70
N GLY A 128 -18.19 19.40 -1.52
CA GLY A 128 -19.57 18.95 -1.29
C GLY A 128 -19.78 17.44 -1.29
N VAL A 129 -18.72 16.63 -1.17
CA VAL A 129 -18.85 15.18 -1.04
C VAL A 129 -18.98 14.81 0.45
N PRO A 130 -19.96 13.96 0.86
CA PRO A 130 -20.17 13.64 2.26
C PRO A 130 -18.99 12.94 2.94
N VAL A 131 -18.61 13.43 4.11
CA VAL A 131 -17.69 12.80 5.07
C VAL A 131 -18.45 12.57 6.39
N PRO A 132 -18.07 11.57 7.21
CA PRO A 132 -18.70 11.38 8.53
C PRO A 132 -18.29 12.51 9.49
N PRO A 133 -18.98 12.72 10.61
CA PRO A 133 -18.45 13.52 11.71
C PRO A 133 -17.06 13.04 12.14
N TRP A 134 -16.14 13.96 12.44
CA TRP A 134 -14.77 13.62 12.78
C TRP A 134 -14.14 14.67 13.70
N TRP A 135 -13.17 14.22 14.50
CA TRP A 135 -12.34 15.06 15.38
C TRP A 135 -10.89 14.71 15.14
N ARG A 136 -10.04 15.72 15.04
CA ARG A 136 -8.59 15.54 15.08
C ARG A 136 -8.15 15.54 16.54
N VAL A 137 -7.48 14.47 16.96
CA VAL A 137 -7.09 14.24 18.35
C VAL A 137 -5.58 14.12 18.46
N ARG A 138 -5.01 14.92 19.36
CA ARG A 138 -3.59 15.00 19.69
C ARG A 138 -3.32 14.91 21.19
N THR A 139 -4.36 15.03 22.02
CA THR A 139 -4.28 14.97 23.48
C THR A 139 -5.29 13.98 24.07
N VAL A 140 -5.10 13.65 25.34
CA VAL A 140 -6.02 12.81 26.11
C VAL A 140 -7.39 13.46 26.25
N ASP A 141 -7.43 14.77 26.55
CA ASP A 141 -8.68 15.49 26.77
C ASP A 141 -9.49 15.55 25.47
N GLU A 142 -8.85 15.87 24.33
CA GLU A 142 -9.49 15.80 23.01
C GLU A 142 -10.02 14.40 22.67
N LEU A 143 -9.33 13.33 23.09
CA LEU A 143 -9.82 11.95 22.89
C LEU A 143 -11.10 11.72 23.70
N VAL A 144 -11.08 12.06 24.99
CA VAL A 144 -12.20 11.81 25.90
C VAL A 144 -13.42 12.61 25.45
N ASP A 145 -13.25 13.89 25.16
CA ASP A 145 -14.32 14.77 24.70
C ASP A 145 -14.96 14.25 23.41
N ALA A 146 -14.14 13.88 22.41
CA ALA A 146 -14.65 13.34 21.14
C ALA A 146 -15.40 12.01 21.32
N VAL A 147 -14.92 11.14 22.22
CA VAL A 147 -15.60 9.86 22.52
C VAL A 147 -16.92 10.10 23.24
N GLU A 148 -16.96 10.99 24.23
CA GLU A 148 -18.17 11.33 24.98
C GLU A 148 -19.23 11.98 24.09
N GLU A 149 -18.83 12.89 23.20
CA GLU A 149 -19.74 13.51 22.22
C GLU A 149 -20.36 12.45 21.28
N LEU A 150 -19.53 11.53 20.75
CA LEU A 150 -19.99 10.44 19.90
C LEU A 150 -20.93 9.47 20.63
N GLU A 151 -20.59 9.07 21.85
CA GLU A 151 -21.43 8.18 22.67
C GLU A 151 -22.76 8.86 23.05
N GLY A 152 -22.72 10.15 23.38
CA GLY A 152 -23.91 10.96 23.66
C GLY A 152 -24.86 11.07 22.46
N ALA A 153 -24.32 11.06 21.24
CA ALA A 153 -25.08 10.98 19.99
C ALA A 153 -25.54 9.54 19.63
N GLY A 154 -25.27 8.55 20.47
CA GLY A 154 -25.65 7.15 20.25
C GLY A 154 -24.74 6.40 19.26
N HIS A 155 -23.54 6.91 19.01
CA HIS A 155 -22.57 6.27 18.12
C HIS A 155 -21.50 5.50 18.88
N LYS A 156 -20.93 4.49 18.22
CA LYS A 156 -19.71 3.83 18.70
C LYS A 156 -18.50 4.57 18.15
N ALA A 157 -17.69 5.15 19.02
CA ALA A 157 -16.47 5.82 18.61
C ALA A 157 -15.43 4.82 18.08
N CYS A 158 -14.71 5.22 17.04
CA CYS A 158 -13.51 4.54 16.58
C CYS A 158 -12.45 5.58 16.24
N PHE A 159 -11.19 5.15 16.22
CA PHE A 159 -10.09 6.01 15.84
C PHE A 159 -9.12 5.28 14.91
N LYS A 160 -8.37 6.06 14.14
CA LYS A 160 -7.25 5.61 13.31
C LYS A 160 -6.20 6.71 13.24
N PRO A 161 -4.93 6.39 12.95
CA PRO A 161 -3.92 7.38 12.63
C PRO A 161 -4.37 8.27 11.47
N ALA A 162 -4.10 9.57 11.59
CA ALA A 162 -4.43 10.54 10.55
C ALA A 162 -3.67 10.22 9.26
N SER A 163 -2.41 9.78 9.35
CA SER A 163 -1.61 9.30 8.22
C SER A 163 -1.56 7.77 8.12
N GLY A 164 -1.02 7.24 7.03
CA GLY A 164 -0.87 5.79 6.80
C GLY A 164 -2.05 5.12 6.09
N ALA A 165 -1.99 3.80 5.89
CA ALA A 165 -2.91 3.07 5.02
C ALA A 165 -3.25 1.66 5.56
N GLY A 166 -4.23 1.01 4.93
CA GLY A 166 -4.52 -0.42 5.15
C GLY A 166 -5.18 -0.76 6.48
N GLY A 167 -5.82 0.21 7.15
CA GLY A 167 -6.49 -0.01 8.43
C GLY A 167 -5.54 -0.22 9.62
N VAL A 168 -4.23 -0.04 9.42
CA VAL A 168 -3.24 -0.09 10.51
C VAL A 168 -3.60 0.98 11.55
N GLY A 169 -3.60 0.59 12.82
CA GLY A 169 -3.95 1.46 13.94
C GLY A 169 -5.45 1.73 14.10
N PHE A 170 -6.33 1.16 13.27
CA PHE A 170 -7.78 1.28 13.48
C PHE A 170 -8.22 0.54 14.75
N ARG A 171 -9.00 1.22 15.60
CA ARG A 171 -9.58 0.65 16.82
C ARG A 171 -11.00 1.14 17.04
N VAL A 172 -11.85 0.30 17.61
CA VAL A 172 -13.20 0.67 18.07
C VAL A 172 -13.15 0.84 19.58
N VAL A 173 -13.55 1.99 20.09
CA VAL A 173 -13.54 2.26 21.53
C VAL A 173 -14.67 1.49 22.21
N THR A 174 -14.41 0.96 23.40
CA THR A 174 -15.43 0.36 24.26
C THR A 174 -15.25 0.82 25.72
N ARG A 175 -16.36 0.85 26.47
CA ARG A 175 -16.37 1.06 27.93
C ARG A 175 -16.25 -0.26 28.71
N THR A 176 -16.30 -1.41 28.04
CA THR A 176 -16.11 -2.72 28.66
C THR A 176 -14.67 -2.88 29.13
N PRO A 177 -14.41 -3.17 30.42
CA PRO A 177 -13.06 -3.36 30.92
C PRO A 177 -12.33 -4.52 30.22
N PHE A 178 -11.01 -4.39 30.09
CA PHE A 178 -10.17 -5.48 29.61
C PHE A 178 -10.26 -6.69 30.55
N SER A 179 -10.35 -7.89 30.00
CA SER A 179 -10.51 -9.12 30.78
C SER A 179 -10.04 -10.33 29.99
N LEU A 180 -9.91 -11.49 30.65
CA LEU A 180 -9.52 -12.76 30.02
C LEU A 180 -10.35 -13.12 28.79
N THR A 181 -11.62 -12.70 28.73
CA THR A 181 -12.49 -12.94 27.56
C THR A 181 -11.96 -12.30 26.27
N HIS A 182 -11.18 -11.23 26.37
CA HIS A 182 -10.52 -10.60 25.24
C HIS A 182 -9.29 -11.38 24.77
N LEU A 183 -8.75 -12.27 25.60
CA LEU A 183 -7.58 -13.11 25.33
C LEU A 183 -7.93 -14.53 24.89
N THR A 184 -9.12 -15.01 25.24
CA THR A 184 -9.58 -16.36 24.88
C THR A 184 -10.21 -16.45 23.49
N GLY A 185 -10.52 -15.31 22.86
CA GLY A 185 -11.12 -15.24 21.52
C GLY A 185 -10.14 -14.87 20.41
N PHE A 186 -10.67 -14.69 19.20
CA PHE A 186 -9.90 -14.09 18.10
C PHE A 186 -9.59 -12.62 18.41
N PRO A 187 -8.43 -12.09 17.95
CA PRO A 187 -8.11 -10.68 18.10
C PRO A 187 -9.26 -9.78 17.61
N SER A 188 -9.69 -8.86 18.46
CA SER A 188 -10.76 -7.91 18.19
C SER A 188 -10.19 -6.51 17.96
N PRO A 189 -10.80 -5.68 17.08
CA PRO A 189 -10.42 -4.28 16.95
C PRO A 189 -10.90 -3.42 18.14
N HIS A 190 -11.68 -3.98 19.07
CA HIS A 190 -12.19 -3.23 20.21
C HIS A 190 -11.10 -3.00 21.25
N VAL A 191 -11.02 -1.77 21.77
CA VAL A 191 -10.06 -1.35 22.80
C VAL A 191 -10.80 -0.59 23.92
N PRO A 192 -10.60 -0.95 25.19
CA PRO A 192 -11.12 -0.20 26.32
C PRO A 192 -10.56 1.23 26.38
N LEU A 193 -11.42 2.24 26.60
CA LEU A 193 -11.01 3.65 26.59
C LEU A 193 -9.94 3.97 27.65
N ASP A 194 -10.07 3.41 28.85
CA ASP A 194 -9.13 3.58 29.96
C ASP A 194 -7.71 3.15 29.57
N LEU A 195 -7.57 2.03 28.86
CA LEU A 195 -6.27 1.58 28.35
C LEU A 195 -5.69 2.51 27.28
N VAL A 196 -6.54 3.10 26.42
CA VAL A 196 -6.07 4.08 25.43
C VAL A 196 -5.60 5.35 26.11
N VAL A 197 -6.34 5.83 27.11
CA VAL A 197 -5.98 7.01 27.91
C VAL A 197 -4.67 6.79 28.66
N GLU A 198 -4.50 5.63 29.29
CA GLU A 198 -3.25 5.27 29.96
C GLU A 198 -2.08 5.25 28.98
N ALA A 199 -2.24 4.57 27.84
CA ALA A 199 -1.21 4.52 26.80
C ALA A 199 -0.84 5.91 26.28
N LEU A 200 -1.81 6.81 26.11
CA LEU A 200 -1.56 8.19 25.69
C LEU A 200 -0.83 9.01 26.76
N ARG A 201 -1.16 8.82 28.05
CA ARG A 201 -0.47 9.51 29.15
C ARG A 201 0.97 9.06 29.32
N SER A 202 1.26 7.81 28.97
CA SER A 202 2.60 7.22 29.02
C SER A 202 3.38 7.33 27.70
N ALA A 203 2.79 7.92 26.65
CA ALA A 203 3.45 8.04 25.36
C ALA A 203 4.51 9.14 25.39
N ASP A 204 5.72 8.79 24.94
CA ASP A 204 6.81 9.76 24.75
C ASP A 204 6.66 10.58 23.45
N GLU A 205 5.81 10.12 22.54
CA GLU A 205 5.56 10.75 21.25
C GLU A 205 4.13 11.29 21.14
N PRO A 206 3.92 12.45 20.48
CA PRO A 206 2.59 13.00 20.27
C PRO A 206 1.79 12.10 19.33
N VAL A 207 0.50 11.95 19.61
CA VAL A 207 -0.42 11.28 18.69
C VAL A 207 -1.05 12.26 17.72
N ASN A 208 -1.47 11.75 16.56
CA ASN A 208 -2.25 12.49 15.58
C ASN A 208 -3.27 11.53 14.97
N TRP A 209 -4.46 11.51 15.56
CA TRP A 209 -5.54 10.61 15.21
C TRP A 209 -6.73 11.35 14.63
N ILE A 210 -7.52 10.61 13.88
CA ILE A 210 -8.89 10.99 13.55
C ILE A 210 -9.83 10.07 14.34
N VAL A 211 -10.67 10.66 15.18
CA VAL A 211 -11.75 10.00 15.91
C VAL A 211 -13.04 10.26 15.16
N MET A 212 -13.89 9.24 14.99
CA MET A 212 -15.10 9.31 14.16
C MET A 212 -16.10 8.21 14.57
N PRO A 213 -17.38 8.27 14.15
CA PRO A 213 -18.30 7.16 14.40
C PRO A 213 -17.89 5.93 13.58
N ARG A 214 -18.12 4.75 14.14
CA ARG A 214 -18.01 3.48 13.40
C ARG A 214 -19.01 3.48 12.25
N LEU A 215 -18.49 3.43 11.03
CA LEU A 215 -19.32 3.35 9.82
C LEU A 215 -19.85 1.94 9.59
N GLU A 216 -21.04 1.85 9.00
CA GLU A 216 -21.77 0.61 8.76
C GLU A 216 -21.50 0.02 7.37
N GLN A 217 -22.04 -1.18 7.13
CA GLN A 217 -21.94 -1.87 5.84
C GLN A 217 -23.01 -1.38 4.86
N PRO A 218 -22.81 -1.56 3.54
CA PRO A 218 -21.63 -2.16 2.89
C PRO A 218 -20.41 -1.24 2.90
N GLU A 219 -19.23 -1.83 2.75
CA GLU A 219 -18.04 -1.11 2.29
C GLU A 219 -18.02 -1.17 0.77
N VAL A 220 -17.85 -0.02 0.11
CA VAL A 220 -17.73 0.07 -1.35
C VAL A 220 -16.44 0.80 -1.68
N SER A 221 -15.55 0.13 -2.39
CA SER A 221 -14.31 0.72 -2.89
C SER A 221 -14.43 0.94 -4.39
N VAL A 222 -14.43 2.19 -4.84
CA VAL A 222 -14.48 2.56 -6.26
C VAL A 222 -13.06 2.66 -6.78
N ASP A 223 -12.70 1.75 -7.69
CA ASP A 223 -11.44 1.83 -8.41
C ASP A 223 -11.61 2.80 -9.59
N CYS A 224 -10.73 3.79 -9.66
CA CYS A 224 -10.78 4.85 -10.66
C CYS A 224 -9.55 4.79 -11.58
N LEU A 225 -9.75 5.19 -12.84
CA LEU A 225 -8.68 5.53 -13.76
C LEU A 225 -8.92 6.95 -14.29
N THR A 226 -8.05 7.90 -13.95
CA THR A 226 -8.19 9.30 -14.37
C THR A 226 -7.06 9.69 -15.31
N GLY A 227 -7.38 10.35 -16.42
CA GLY A 227 -6.38 10.91 -17.32
C GLY A 227 -5.63 12.09 -16.68
N ARG A 228 -4.50 12.48 -17.28
CA ARG A 228 -3.75 13.69 -16.88
C ARG A 228 -4.48 14.98 -17.20
N ASP A 229 -5.54 14.89 -18.00
CA ASP A 229 -6.50 15.95 -18.31
C ASP A 229 -7.60 16.10 -17.23
N ASN A 230 -7.48 15.39 -16.10
CA ASN A 230 -8.46 15.31 -15.02
C ASN A 230 -9.82 14.74 -15.45
N VAL A 231 -9.90 14.03 -16.59
CA VAL A 231 -11.13 13.39 -17.02
C VAL A 231 -11.11 11.91 -16.60
N LEU A 232 -12.16 11.46 -15.93
CA LEU A 232 -12.29 10.08 -15.49
C LEU A 232 -12.52 9.16 -16.70
N ARG A 233 -11.69 8.12 -16.84
CA ARG A 233 -11.82 7.06 -17.86
C ARG A 233 -12.52 5.81 -17.34
N MET A 234 -12.38 5.50 -16.05
CA MET A 234 -12.97 4.30 -15.43
C MET A 234 -13.42 4.63 -14.01
N ALA A 235 -14.61 4.18 -13.61
CA ALA A 235 -15.00 4.03 -12.21
C ALA A 235 -15.86 2.78 -12.03
N ILE A 236 -15.39 1.84 -11.22
CA ILE A 236 -16.12 0.59 -10.93
C ILE A 236 -16.07 0.34 -9.43
N GLY A 237 -17.24 0.23 -8.80
CA GLY A 237 -17.36 -0.07 -7.38
C GLY A 237 -17.18 -1.56 -7.12
N ARG A 238 -16.31 -1.92 -6.16
CA ARG A 238 -16.25 -3.24 -5.54
C ARG A 238 -16.96 -3.21 -4.19
N THR A 239 -18.00 -4.01 -4.04
CA THR A 239 -18.79 -4.09 -2.80
C THR A 239 -18.21 -5.17 -1.88
N LYS A 240 -18.27 -4.92 -0.58
CA LYS A 240 -17.84 -5.83 0.47
C LYS A 240 -18.88 -5.87 1.59
N ASN A 241 -19.53 -7.03 1.70
CA ASN A 241 -20.51 -7.32 2.73
C ASN A 241 -20.10 -8.61 3.45
N GLY A 242 -19.42 -8.47 4.58
CA GLY A 242 -18.79 -9.60 5.27
C GLY A 242 -17.75 -10.32 4.38
N ARG A 243 -18.01 -11.60 4.06
CA ARG A 243 -17.17 -12.39 3.14
C ARG A 243 -17.60 -12.31 1.67
N ARG A 244 -18.84 -11.91 1.41
CA ARG A 244 -19.32 -11.72 0.03
C ARG A 244 -18.69 -10.47 -0.56
N ARG A 245 -18.31 -10.56 -1.82
CA ARG A 245 -17.82 -9.50 -2.68
C ARG A 245 -18.70 -9.41 -3.91
N GLY A 246 -18.76 -8.23 -4.51
CA GLY A 246 -19.50 -8.00 -5.75
C GLY A 246 -19.06 -6.71 -6.41
N PHE A 247 -19.81 -6.30 -7.42
CA PHE A 247 -19.53 -5.09 -8.20
C PHE A 247 -20.76 -4.19 -8.26
N THR A 248 -20.55 -2.90 -8.45
CA THR A 248 -21.63 -1.92 -8.61
C THR A 248 -21.23 -0.76 -9.51
N LEU A 249 -22.21 -0.27 -10.27
CA LEU A 249 -22.14 0.99 -11.02
C LEU A 249 -23.17 1.99 -10.50
N HIS A 250 -23.58 1.85 -9.23
CA HIS A 250 -24.61 2.72 -8.69
C HIS A 250 -24.06 4.13 -8.42
N GLU A 251 -24.68 5.15 -9.01
CA GLU A 251 -24.21 6.55 -8.98
C GLU A 251 -24.00 7.13 -7.58
N GLN A 252 -24.76 6.67 -6.57
CA GLN A 252 -24.53 7.02 -5.16
C GLN A 252 -23.07 6.84 -4.68
N TRP A 253 -22.29 5.96 -5.33
CA TRP A 253 -20.86 5.75 -5.05
C TRP A 253 -19.95 6.34 -6.13
N LEU A 254 -20.39 6.28 -7.39
CA LEU A 254 -19.57 6.66 -8.56
C LEU A 254 -19.50 8.17 -8.73
N GLU A 255 -20.60 8.90 -8.54
CA GLU A 255 -20.65 10.37 -8.62
C GLU A 255 -19.67 11.02 -7.64
N PRO A 256 -19.65 10.68 -6.33
CA PRO A 256 -18.71 11.30 -5.41
C PRO A 256 -17.28 10.86 -5.69
N ALA A 257 -17.06 9.61 -6.11
CA ALA A 257 -15.75 9.12 -6.51
C ALA A 257 -15.19 9.91 -7.70
N ARG A 258 -16.02 10.15 -8.72
CA ARG A 258 -15.66 10.95 -9.89
C ARG A 258 -15.30 12.38 -9.49
N ARG A 259 -16.11 13.04 -8.66
CA ARG A 259 -15.82 14.41 -8.17
C ARG A 259 -14.49 14.50 -7.44
N ILE A 260 -14.19 13.53 -6.59
CA ILE A 260 -12.89 13.45 -5.89
C ILE A 260 -11.76 13.22 -6.91
N ALA A 261 -11.92 12.24 -7.81
CA ALA A 261 -10.87 11.86 -8.74
C ALA A 261 -10.50 12.97 -9.72
N GLU A 262 -11.51 13.59 -10.34
CA GLU A 262 -11.35 14.70 -11.28
C GLU A 262 -10.92 15.99 -10.57
N GLY A 263 -11.56 16.31 -9.43
CA GLY A 263 -11.35 17.56 -8.70
C GLY A 263 -9.97 17.69 -8.03
N PHE A 264 -9.37 16.56 -7.62
CA PHE A 264 -8.06 16.56 -6.96
C PHE A 264 -6.93 15.98 -7.82
N GLY A 265 -7.18 15.76 -9.12
CA GLY A 265 -6.15 15.26 -10.03
C GLY A 265 -5.59 13.89 -9.62
N LEU A 266 -6.46 12.96 -9.23
CA LEU A 266 -6.08 11.58 -8.92
C LEU A 266 -5.76 10.81 -10.21
N HIS A 267 -4.71 11.24 -10.93
CA HIS A 267 -4.28 10.65 -12.20
C HIS A 267 -3.86 9.19 -12.04
N HIS A 268 -4.03 8.45 -13.14
CA HIS A 268 -3.84 7.00 -13.22
C HIS A 268 -4.77 6.26 -12.24
N LEU A 269 -4.28 5.20 -11.58
CA LEU A 269 -5.08 4.31 -10.76
C LEU A 269 -5.18 4.84 -9.33
N SER A 270 -6.41 5.06 -8.86
CA SER A 270 -6.73 5.41 -7.48
C SER A 270 -7.88 4.55 -6.95
N ASN A 271 -8.06 4.53 -5.63
CA ASN A 271 -9.13 3.79 -4.98
C ASN A 271 -9.80 4.64 -3.90
N ILE A 272 -11.09 4.91 -4.07
CA ILE A 272 -11.88 5.78 -3.20
C ILE A 272 -12.88 4.90 -2.46
N GLN A 273 -12.85 4.93 -1.14
CA GLN A 273 -13.59 3.99 -0.30
C GLN A 273 -14.67 4.71 0.47
N PHE A 274 -15.85 4.11 0.49
CA PHE A 274 -17.02 4.61 1.18
C PHE A 274 -17.62 3.54 2.09
N ARG A 275 -18.32 4.01 3.12
CA ARG A 275 -19.18 3.21 4.00
C ARG A 275 -20.44 3.99 4.34
N MET A 276 -21.38 3.33 4.99
CA MET A 276 -22.64 3.96 5.38
C MET A 276 -22.51 4.70 6.72
N TYR A 277 -23.02 5.92 6.77
CA TYR A 277 -23.35 6.62 8.01
C TYR A 277 -24.87 6.85 8.02
N GLY A 278 -25.59 6.07 8.82
CA GLY A 278 -27.04 5.93 8.66
C GLY A 278 -27.38 5.32 7.30
N ASP A 279 -28.18 6.03 6.52
CA ASP A 279 -28.60 5.68 5.17
C ASP A 279 -27.78 6.35 4.06
N ARG A 280 -26.75 7.13 4.42
CA ARG A 280 -25.94 7.90 3.48
C ARG A 280 -24.54 7.32 3.28
N PRO A 281 -24.09 7.14 2.01
CA PRO A 281 -22.69 6.94 1.68
C PRO A 281 -21.82 8.11 2.15
N VAL A 282 -20.76 7.83 2.91
CA VAL A 282 -19.76 8.81 3.31
C VAL A 282 -18.36 8.29 3.01
N LEU A 283 -17.43 9.20 2.74
CA LEU A 283 -16.03 8.87 2.51
C LEU A 283 -15.43 8.17 3.74
N MET A 284 -14.72 7.08 3.50
CA MET A 284 -13.91 6.39 4.49
C MET A 284 -12.41 6.62 4.29
N ASP A 285 -11.94 6.57 3.05
CA ASP A 285 -10.51 6.68 2.71
C ASP A 285 -10.31 6.96 1.22
N VAL A 286 -9.20 7.61 0.86
CA VAL A 286 -8.76 7.80 -0.53
C VAL A 286 -7.33 7.29 -0.65
N ASN A 287 -7.08 6.42 -1.62
CA ASN A 287 -5.77 5.88 -1.90
C ASN A 287 -5.31 6.37 -3.27
N THR A 288 -4.19 7.08 -3.32
CA THR A 288 -3.53 7.65 -4.52
C THR A 288 -2.76 6.61 -5.34
N ARG A 289 -3.21 5.35 -5.28
CA ARG A 289 -2.54 4.19 -5.87
C ARG A 289 -3.57 3.08 -6.12
N PRO A 290 -3.24 2.08 -6.95
CA PRO A 290 -4.08 0.90 -7.11
C PRO A 290 -4.32 0.20 -5.76
N ALA A 291 -5.54 -0.30 -5.56
CA ALA A 291 -5.87 -1.20 -4.47
C ALA A 291 -5.38 -2.62 -4.78
N GLY A 292 -5.03 -3.41 -3.76
CA GLY A 292 -4.66 -4.82 -3.95
C GLY A 292 -5.78 -5.64 -4.63
N GLY A 293 -7.05 -5.26 -4.41
CA GLY A 293 -8.21 -5.87 -5.05
C GLY A 293 -8.50 -5.43 -6.49
N LEU A 294 -7.72 -4.51 -7.08
CA LEU A 294 -7.96 -3.99 -8.44
C LEU A 294 -8.09 -5.11 -9.49
N HIS A 295 -7.31 -6.17 -9.35
CA HIS A 295 -7.32 -7.31 -10.27
C HIS A 295 -8.68 -8.00 -10.39
N GLN A 296 -9.57 -7.81 -9.42
CA GLN A 296 -10.90 -8.42 -9.41
C GLN A 296 -11.79 -7.81 -10.50
N LEU A 297 -11.47 -6.63 -11.03
CA LEU A 297 -12.17 -6.04 -12.17
C LEU A 297 -12.07 -6.88 -13.46
N ALA A 298 -11.09 -7.80 -13.55
CA ALA A 298 -11.05 -8.79 -14.62
C ALA A 298 -12.32 -9.67 -14.66
N LEU A 299 -13.01 -9.85 -13.52
CA LEU A 299 -14.32 -10.53 -13.46
C LEU A 299 -15.45 -9.72 -14.08
N CYS A 300 -15.23 -8.44 -14.40
CA CYS A 300 -16.12 -7.59 -15.18
C CYS A 300 -15.63 -7.43 -16.63
N GLY A 301 -14.62 -8.22 -17.05
CA GLY A 301 -14.00 -8.09 -18.38
C GLY A 301 -13.05 -6.90 -18.53
N VAL A 302 -12.64 -6.25 -17.44
CA VAL A 302 -11.83 -5.03 -17.47
C VAL A 302 -10.37 -5.31 -17.12
N ASN A 303 -9.45 -4.91 -18.01
CA ASN A 303 -8.01 -4.93 -17.76
C ASN A 303 -7.52 -3.53 -17.35
N ALA A 304 -7.86 -3.14 -16.11
CA ALA A 304 -7.48 -1.83 -15.56
C ALA A 304 -5.95 -1.60 -15.49
N PRO A 305 -5.10 -2.60 -15.16
CA PRO A 305 -3.65 -2.45 -15.21
C PRO A 305 -3.15 -2.00 -16.58
N TRP A 306 -3.65 -2.60 -17.66
CA TRP A 306 -3.23 -2.26 -19.02
C TRP A 306 -3.67 -0.86 -19.42
N ALA A 307 -4.94 -0.52 -19.20
CA ALA A 307 -5.45 0.82 -19.51
C ALA A 307 -4.63 1.92 -18.79
N ALA A 308 -4.17 1.65 -17.57
CA ALA A 308 -3.32 2.57 -16.83
C ALA A 308 -1.90 2.69 -17.40
N VAL A 309 -1.32 1.59 -17.90
CA VAL A 309 -0.04 1.60 -18.62
C VAL A 309 -0.16 2.40 -19.91
N GLN A 310 -1.24 2.23 -20.68
CA GLN A 310 -1.51 3.03 -21.88
C GLN A 310 -1.52 4.53 -21.55
N LEU A 311 -2.28 4.95 -20.54
CA LEU A 311 -2.27 6.34 -20.08
C LEU A 311 -0.89 6.83 -19.63
N ALA A 312 -0.10 5.99 -18.96
CA ALA A 312 1.25 6.36 -18.53
C ALA A 312 2.18 6.63 -19.72
N LEU A 313 2.04 5.84 -20.79
CA LEU A 313 2.76 5.98 -22.06
C LEU A 313 2.25 7.13 -22.94
N GLY A 314 1.20 7.85 -22.52
CA GLY A 314 0.60 8.94 -23.29
C GLY A 314 -0.38 8.47 -24.37
N GLU A 315 -0.79 7.21 -24.33
CA GLU A 315 -1.87 6.67 -25.15
C GLU A 315 -3.23 6.96 -24.46
N ASP A 316 -4.31 7.08 -25.23
CA ASP A 316 -5.66 7.21 -24.66
C ASP A 316 -6.40 5.86 -24.77
N PRO A 317 -6.70 5.20 -23.64
CA PRO A 317 -7.52 3.99 -23.65
C PRO A 317 -9.01 4.30 -23.91
N GLY A 318 -9.38 5.58 -24.00
CA GLY A 318 -10.77 6.02 -24.06
C GLY A 318 -11.51 5.75 -22.76
N THR A 319 -12.84 5.80 -22.82
CA THR A 319 -13.70 5.39 -21.70
C THR A 319 -13.61 3.87 -21.52
N VAL A 320 -13.30 3.43 -20.31
CA VAL A 320 -13.20 2.02 -19.91
C VAL A 320 -14.45 1.65 -19.10
N GLU A 321 -15.47 1.23 -19.81
CA GLU A 321 -16.70 0.68 -19.23
C GLU A 321 -16.63 -0.86 -19.14
N PRO A 322 -17.11 -1.47 -18.05
CA PRO A 322 -17.19 -2.92 -17.98
C PRO A 322 -18.27 -3.43 -18.96
N PRO A 323 -17.96 -4.36 -19.87
CA PRO A 323 -18.96 -4.95 -20.77
C PRO A 323 -20.07 -5.71 -20.03
N PHE A 324 -19.80 -6.13 -18.80
CA PHE A 324 -20.77 -6.77 -17.90
C PHE A 324 -20.31 -6.60 -16.44
N LEU A 325 -21.24 -6.73 -15.50
CA LEU A 325 -20.88 -6.88 -14.09
C LEU A 325 -20.68 -8.36 -13.74
N GLY A 326 -19.53 -8.65 -13.15
CA GLY A 326 -19.21 -9.99 -12.68
C GLY A 326 -20.20 -10.48 -11.61
N GLN A 327 -20.33 -11.79 -11.47
CA GLN A 327 -21.13 -12.39 -10.40
C GLN A 327 -20.50 -12.10 -9.03
N ASP A 328 -21.34 -12.11 -7.99
CA ASP A 328 -20.86 -12.08 -6.61
C ASP A 328 -19.87 -13.22 -6.35
N TYR A 329 -18.81 -12.93 -5.60
CA TYR A 329 -17.72 -13.86 -5.34
C TYR A 329 -17.28 -13.82 -3.87
N THR A 330 -16.43 -14.76 -3.49
CA THR A 330 -15.72 -14.75 -2.21
C THR A 330 -14.23 -14.88 -2.49
N VAL A 331 -13.40 -14.27 -1.64
CA VAL A 331 -11.96 -14.45 -1.70
C VAL A 331 -11.58 -15.61 -0.80
N VAL A 332 -10.83 -16.56 -1.35
CA VAL A 332 -10.23 -17.68 -0.62
C VAL A 332 -8.72 -17.65 -0.83
N SER A 333 -7.95 -17.99 0.20
CA SER A 333 -6.50 -18.12 0.08
C SER A 333 -6.17 -19.41 -0.68
N GLY A 334 -5.24 -19.33 -1.62
CA GLY A 334 -4.75 -20.48 -2.39
C GLY A 334 -3.22 -20.46 -2.49
N ALA A 335 -2.62 -21.63 -2.70
CA ALA A 335 -1.18 -21.76 -2.92
C ALA A 335 -0.82 -21.37 -4.36
N ARG A 336 0.29 -20.63 -4.54
CA ARG A 336 0.88 -20.31 -5.85
C ARG A 336 2.32 -20.84 -5.88
N PRO A 337 2.72 -21.59 -6.91
CA PRO A 337 4.12 -21.98 -7.07
C PRO A 337 5.02 -20.74 -7.18
N LEU A 338 6.10 -20.71 -6.40
CA LEU A 338 7.12 -19.68 -6.53
C LEU A 338 8.08 -20.05 -7.67
N ARG A 339 8.50 -19.07 -8.48
CA ARG A 339 9.60 -19.30 -9.43
C ARG A 339 10.89 -19.60 -8.65
N PRO A 340 11.78 -20.48 -9.16
CA PRO A 340 13.09 -20.68 -8.57
C PRO A 340 13.81 -19.34 -8.43
N VAL A 341 14.17 -19.01 -7.19
CA VAL A 341 14.83 -17.75 -6.88
C VAL A 341 16.24 -17.79 -7.49
N THR A 342 16.44 -17.10 -8.61
CA THR A 342 17.78 -16.84 -9.15
C THR A 342 18.22 -15.48 -8.62
N LEU A 343 18.36 -15.37 -7.28
CA LEU A 343 19.00 -14.19 -6.71
C LEU A 343 20.45 -14.19 -7.21
N PRO A 344 20.97 -13.07 -7.75
CA PRO A 344 22.40 -12.89 -7.79
C PRO A 344 22.87 -13.09 -6.35
N GLN A 345 23.69 -14.12 -6.10
CA GLN A 345 24.33 -14.28 -4.81
C GLN A 345 24.96 -12.93 -4.49
N GLN A 346 24.44 -12.22 -3.46
CA GLN A 346 25.23 -11.21 -2.80
C GLN A 346 26.56 -11.89 -2.54
N ARG A 347 27.66 -11.34 -3.06
CA ARG A 347 28.99 -11.82 -2.68
C ARG A 347 28.97 -11.84 -1.15
N THR A 348 28.85 -13.03 -0.58
CA THR A 348 29.25 -13.28 0.79
C THR A 348 30.65 -12.71 0.83
N ALA A 349 30.87 -11.73 1.70
CA ALA A 349 32.20 -11.23 1.97
C ALA A 349 33.10 -12.46 2.06
N GLU A 350 34.10 -12.54 1.17
CA GLU A 350 35.02 -13.66 1.12
C GLU A 350 35.52 -13.86 2.55
N THR A 351 35.04 -14.90 3.22
CA THR A 351 35.69 -15.43 4.40
C THR A 351 37.04 -15.85 3.89
N GLY A 352 38.03 -15.01 4.18
CA GLY A 352 39.39 -15.17 3.72
C GLY A 352 39.80 -16.62 3.85
N THR A 353 40.22 -17.20 2.73
CA THR A 353 40.79 -18.53 2.69
C THR A 353 41.95 -18.52 3.70
N LEU A 354 41.76 -19.14 4.86
CA LEU A 354 42.83 -19.39 5.80
C LEU A 354 43.83 -20.29 5.08
N LEU A 355 44.92 -19.69 4.63
CA LEU A 355 46.08 -20.41 4.13
C LEU A 355 46.54 -21.40 5.20
N PRO A 356 46.95 -22.63 4.85
CA PRO A 356 47.46 -23.58 5.82
C PRO A 356 48.67 -22.98 6.54
N ALA A 357 48.66 -23.02 7.87
CA ALA A 357 49.78 -22.59 8.69
C ALA A 357 51.03 -23.41 8.33
N VAL A 358 52.06 -22.73 7.87
CA VAL A 358 53.41 -23.28 7.73
C VAL A 358 53.99 -23.44 9.15
N PRO A 359 54.50 -24.61 9.56
CA PRO A 359 55.11 -24.76 10.87
C PRO A 359 56.45 -24.00 10.90
N ALA A 360 56.63 -23.15 11.90
CA ALA A 360 57.92 -22.52 12.20
C ALA A 360 58.90 -23.57 12.81
N PRO A 361 60.22 -23.46 12.58
CA PRO A 361 61.20 -24.35 13.20
C PRO A 361 61.28 -24.10 14.71
N ALA A 362 61.47 -25.18 15.47
CA ALA A 362 61.65 -25.15 16.91
C ALA A 362 63.05 -24.66 17.28
N ASP A 363 63.14 -23.57 18.05
CA ASP A 363 64.34 -23.22 18.80
C ASP A 363 64.35 -23.96 20.14
N ALA A 364 65.45 -24.64 20.39
CA ALA A 364 65.72 -25.40 21.61
C ALA A 364 65.98 -24.46 22.79
N VAL A 365 65.35 -24.76 23.94
CA VAL A 365 65.75 -24.22 25.24
C VAL A 365 65.85 -25.39 26.23
N GLU A 366 67.04 -25.55 26.79
CA GLU A 366 67.45 -26.58 27.76
C GLU A 366 66.80 -26.41 29.16
N PRO A 367 66.81 -27.47 30.00
CA PRO A 367 65.90 -27.60 31.13
C PRO A 367 66.45 -26.99 32.44
N ALA A 368 65.57 -26.36 33.22
CA ALA A 368 65.82 -26.04 34.61
C ALA A 368 65.16 -27.05 35.56
N ALA A 369 65.90 -27.39 36.61
CA ALA A 369 65.76 -28.55 37.46
C ALA A 369 64.58 -28.55 38.46
N GLN A 370 64.27 -29.76 38.91
CA GLN A 370 63.24 -30.20 39.86
C GLN A 370 63.28 -29.52 41.25
N ALA A 371 62.11 -29.46 41.89
CA ALA A 371 61.99 -29.61 43.35
C ALA A 371 60.75 -30.47 43.69
N PRO A 372 60.80 -31.38 44.68
CA PRO A 372 59.76 -32.37 44.95
C PRO A 372 58.75 -31.94 46.05
N LEU A 373 57.56 -32.52 45.97
CA LEU A 373 56.46 -32.54 46.98
C LEU A 373 56.93 -33.14 48.33
N PRO A 374 56.26 -32.89 49.48
CA PRO A 374 55.11 -33.75 49.85
C PRO A 374 54.02 -33.16 50.79
N LEU A 375 52.88 -33.88 50.80
CA LEU A 375 51.74 -33.97 51.74
C LEU A 375 50.65 -32.89 51.72
#